data_AF-A0A1S0TH40-F1
#
_entry.id   AF-A0A1S0TH40-F1
#
_cell.length_a   1.000
_cell.length_b   1.000
_cell.length_c   1.000
_cell.angle_alpha   90.00
_cell.angle_beta   90.00
_cell.angle_gamma   90.00
#
_symmetry.space_group_name_H-M   'P 1'
#
loop_
_entity.id
_entity.type
_entity.pdbx_description
1 polymer ?
#
loop_
_entity_poly.entity_id
_entity_poly.type
_entity_poly.pdbx_seq_one_letter_code
_entity_poly.pdbx_strand_id
1 'polypeptide(L)' 'MLVGRTPFYAETINNLKKCILRGIYPLPNYLSIPAKRIITQMLIIDPMKRSTINDIK' A
#
# COMPACT_ATOMS: atom_id res chain seq x y z
N MET A 1 6.96 6.42 9.34
CA MET A 1 5.62 6.72 8.76
C MET A 1 5.79 7.86 7.77
N LEU A 2 5.41 7.72 6.49
CA LEU A 2 5.83 8.65 5.41
C LEU A 2 4.75 9.66 4.95
N VAL A 3 3.47 9.31 5.02
CA VAL A 3 2.37 10.09 4.41
C VAL A 3 1.46 10.73 5.46
N GLY A 4 1.54 10.30 6.73
CA GLY A 4 0.69 10.80 7.82
C GLY A 4 -0.79 10.40 7.73
N ARG A 5 -1.17 9.57 6.75
CA ARG A 5 -2.51 8.98 6.59
C ARG A 5 -2.41 7.52 6.19
N THR A 6 -3.48 6.76 6.42
CA THR A 6 -3.56 5.35 6.00
C THR A 6 -3.76 5.24 4.49
N PRO A 7 -3.19 4.21 3.83
CA PRO A 7 -3.35 4.02 2.38
C PRO A 7 -4.79 3.63 2.01
N PHE A 8 -5.51 2.98 2.92
CA PHE A 8 -6.92 2.62 2.77
C PHE A 8 -7.75 3.33 3.84
N TYR A 9 -8.84 3.95 3.41
CA TYR A 9 -9.79 4.64 4.27
C TYR A 9 -11.18 4.57 3.63
N ALA A 10 -12.20 4.36 4.45
CA ALA A 10 -13.60 4.43 4.05
C ALA A 10 -14.48 4.65 5.29
N GLU A 11 -15.70 5.16 5.09
CA GLU A 11 -16.65 5.45 6.17
C GLU A 11 -17.21 4.18 6.83
N THR A 12 -17.31 3.07 6.09
CA THR A 12 -17.85 1.80 6.61
C THR A 12 -16.83 0.68 6.47
N ILE A 13 -16.91 -0.31 7.38
CA ILE A 13 -16.05 -1.51 7.34
C ILE A 13 -16.18 -2.27 6.01
N ASN A 14 -17.40 -2.33 5.46
CA ASN A 14 -17.63 -3.02 4.18
C ASN A 14 -16.92 -2.29 3.02
N ASN A 15 -16.99 -0.96 2.99
CA ASN A 15 -16.29 -0.17 1.98
C ASN A 15 -14.76 -0.22 2.19
N LEU A 16 -14.30 -0.25 3.44
CA LEU A 16 -12.88 -0.40 3.76
C LEU A 16 -12.34 -1.74 3.24
N LYS A 17 -13.07 -2.84 3.47
CA LYS A 17 -12.72 -4.16 2.92
C LYS A 17 -12.63 -4.12 1.39
N LYS A 18 -13.60 -3.48 0.72
CA LYS A 18 -13.57 -3.30 -0.73
C LYS A 18 -12.34 -2.49 -1.18
N CYS A 19 -11.98 -1.42 -0.47
CA CYS A 19 -10.79 -0.62 -0.78
C CYS A 19 -9.49 -1.44 -0.64
N ILE A 20 -9.37 -2.24 0.42
CA ILE A 20 -8.21 -3.11 0.66
C ILE A 20 -8.12 -4.18 -0.44
N LEU A 21 -9.23 -4.87 -0.74
CA LEU A 21 -9.27 -5.91 -1.76
C LEU A 21 -9.01 -5.38 -3.17
N ARG A 22 -9.39 -4.11 -3.45
CA ARG A 22 -9.08 -3.45 -4.71
C ARG A 22 -7.60 -3.06 -4.82
N GLY A 23 -6.90 -2.89 -3.69
CA GLY A 23 -5.48 -2.55 -3.64
C GLY A 23 -5.11 -1.20 -4.26
N ILE A 24 -6.08 -0.31 -4.45
CA ILE A 24 -5.85 1.05 -5.00
C ILE A 24 -5.71 2.02 -3.83
N TYR A 25 -4.56 2.67 -3.75
CA TYR A 25 -4.25 3.69 -2.74
C TYR A 25 -3.50 4.87 -3.39
N PRO A 26 -3.71 6.10 -2.91
CA PRO A 26 -3.04 7.27 -3.46
C PRO A 26 -1.58 7.31 -3.02
N LEU A 27 -0.67 7.38 -3.99
CA LEU A 27 0.76 7.52 -3.75
C LEU A 27 1.19 8.98 -4.01
N PRO A 28 1.54 9.77 -2.97
CA PRO A 28 1.88 11.17 -3.17
C PRO A 28 3.16 11.38 -3.99
N ASN A 29 3.19 12.46 -4.77
CA ASN A 29 4.34 12.78 -5.61
C ASN A 29 5.59 13.16 -4.82
N TYR A 30 5.44 13.74 -3.63
CA TYR A 30 6.55 14.12 -2.74
C TYR A 30 7.32 12.93 -2.16
N LEU A 31 6.84 11.69 -2.29
CA LEU A 31 7.59 10.52 -1.87
C LEU A 31 8.77 10.26 -2.81
N SER A 32 9.92 9.90 -2.24
CA SER A 32 11.08 9.48 -3.01
C SER A 32 10.76 8.21 -3.82
N ILE A 33 11.38 8.08 -5.00
CA ILE A 33 11.25 6.90 -5.87
C ILE A 33 11.50 5.58 -5.11
N PRO A 34 12.57 5.43 -4.29
CA PRO A 34 12.78 4.19 -3.54
C PRO A 34 11.67 3.91 -2.52
N ALA A 35 11.16 4.94 -1.83
CA ALA A 35 10.05 4.76 -0.89
C ALA A 35 8.77 4.32 -1.61
N LYS A 36 8.46 4.92 -2.76
CA LYS A 36 7.33 4.52 -3.61
C LYS A 36 7.44 3.05 -4.00
N ARG A 37 8.63 2.60 -4.43
CA ARG A 37 8.88 1.22 -4.85
C ARG A 37 8.63 0.21 -3.72
N ILE A 38 9.16 0.47 -2.54
CA ILE A 38 8.98 -0.40 -1.36
C ILE A 38 7.50 -0.47 -0.97
N ILE A 39 6.80 0.67 -0.93
CA ILE A 39 5.36 0.69 -0.62
C ILE A 39 4.57 -0.16 -1.62
N THR A 40 4.87 -0.01 -2.92
CA THR A 40 4.21 -0.80 -3.97
C THR A 40 4.48 -2.29 -3.90
N GLN A 41 5.67 -2.69 -3.43
CA GLN A 41 6.07 -4.07 -3.24
C GLN A 41 5.42 -4.72 -2.01
N MET A 42 5.20 -3.94 -0.94
CA MET A 42 4.56 -4.40 0.29
C MET A 42 3.02 -4.49 0.17
N LEU A 43 2.40 -3.55 -0.54
CA LEU A 43 0.93 -3.45 -0.66
C LEU A 43 0.37 -4.14 -1.91
N ILE A 44 1.02 -5.22 -2.36
CA ILE A 44 0.51 -6.07 -3.45
C ILE A 44 -0.67 -6.90 -2.94
N ILE A 45 -1.74 -6.97 -3.75
CA ILE A 45 -2.97 -7.72 -3.44
C ILE A 45 -2.67 -9.22 -3.38
N ASP A 46 -1.99 -9.72 -4.40
CA ASP A 46 -1.58 -11.12 -4.51
C ASP A 46 -0.44 -11.42 -3.51
N PRO A 47 -0.68 -12.26 -2.48
CA PRO A 47 0.32 -12.55 -1.47
C PRO A 47 1.53 -13.31 -2.03
N MET A 48 1.38 -14.07 -3.13
CA MET A 48 2.48 -14.80 -3.75
C MET A 48 3.44 -13.87 -4.51
N LYS A 49 2.96 -12.70 -4.93
CA LYS A 49 3.75 -11.66 -5.58
C LYS A 49 4.26 -10.60 -4.61
N ARG A 50 3.77 -10.61 -3.36
CA ARG A 50 4.15 -9.65 -2.34
C ARG A 50 5.59 -9.88 -1.91
N SER A 51 6.38 -8.81 -1.88
CA SER A 51 7.77 -8.89 -1.45
C SER A 51 7.88 -9.38 -0.01
N THR A 52 8.82 -10.28 0.20
CA THR A 52 9.19 -10.76 1.53
C THR A 52 10.09 -9.75 2.23
N ILE A 53 10.34 -9.96 3.52
CA ILE A 53 11.26 -9.12 4.29
C ILE A 53 12.67 -9.15 3.69
N ASN A 54 13.08 -10.28 3.09
CA ASN A 54 14.39 -10.41 2.45
C ASN A 54 14.50 -9.60 1.16
N ASP A 55 13.39 -9.40 0.42
CA ASP A 55 13.38 -8.64 -0.83
C ASP A 55 13.46 -7.12 -0.62
N ILE A 56 13.15 -6.66 0.59
CA ILE A 56 13.08 -5.24 0.97
C ILE A 56 14.39 -4.77 1.64
N LYS A 57 15.29 -5.71 1.98
CA LYS A 57 16.48 -5.47 2.80
C LYS A 57 17.64 -4.85 2.03
#